data_AF-A0A831PCC6-F1
#
_entry.id   AF-A0A831PCC6-F1
#
_cell.length_a   1.000
_cell.length_b   1.000
_cell.length_c   1.000
_cell.angle_alpha   90.00
_cell.angle_beta   90.00
_cell.angle_gamma   90.00
#
_symmetry.space_group_name_H-M   'P 1'
#
loop_
_entity.id
_entity.type
_entity.pdbx_description
1 polymer ?
#
loop_
_entity_poly.entity_id
_entity_poly.type
_entity_poly.pdbx_seq_one_letter_code
_entity_poly.pdbx_strand_id
1 'polypeptide(L)'
;MEEYLVECWNCAATYNAVDTVLCNHFEPTTVCPFCLKCFCGVKDDFRNRFWRECPQCLHERRKLLLSHRNSRLGEMLLRAGKITPDALSEAVEKQAFMRKPLGEILVMMDALTVEELSLFLADQKVVERIDLSSLKLDHHLVKRLGAAYCVVHHMIPIELYRFADGEILRFAVQSVDQIPAIKRSRVVRDFVLIPYLALPEEFKPFFQEIVALAHENKK
;
A
#
# COMPACT_ATOMS: atom_id res chain seq x y z
N MET A 1 -20.75 26.25 13.13
CA MET A 1 -20.15 25.35 12.14
C MET A 1 -18.69 25.74 12.05
N GLU A 2 -17.79 24.80 12.24
CA GLU A 2 -16.36 25.06 12.12
C GLU A 2 -16.02 25.15 10.63
N GLU A 3 -15.42 26.25 10.20
CA GLU A 3 -15.06 26.50 8.80
C GLU A 3 -13.54 26.42 8.63
N TYR A 4 -13.10 25.65 7.63
CA TYR A 4 -11.70 25.60 7.22
C TYR A 4 -11.64 25.71 5.70
N LEU A 5 -11.61 26.96 5.23
CA LEU A 5 -11.57 27.27 3.80
C LEU A 5 -10.18 27.02 3.24
N VAL A 6 -10.11 26.22 2.19
CA VAL A 6 -8.87 25.89 1.50
C VAL A 6 -9.03 26.06 0.00
N GLU A 7 -7.96 26.49 -0.66
CA GLU A 7 -7.90 26.56 -2.11
C GLU A 7 -7.45 25.21 -2.69
N CYS A 8 -8.18 24.69 -3.67
CA CYS A 8 -7.83 23.44 -4.33
C CYS A 8 -6.57 23.59 -5.18
N TRP A 9 -5.52 22.82 -4.86
CA TRP A 9 -4.28 22.78 -5.65
C TRP A 9 -4.47 22.51 -7.15
N ASN A 10 -5.54 21.79 -7.53
CA ASN A 10 -5.77 21.35 -8.90
C ASN A 10 -6.67 22.32 -9.71
N CYS A 11 -7.71 22.89 -9.09
CA CYS A 11 -8.69 23.72 -9.81
C CYS A 11 -8.81 25.15 -9.28
N ALA A 12 -8.01 25.53 -8.29
CA ALA A 12 -8.01 26.84 -7.62
C ALA A 12 -9.35 27.24 -6.96
N ALA A 13 -10.35 26.35 -6.92
CA ALA A 13 -11.61 26.62 -6.24
C ALA A 13 -11.44 26.59 -4.73
N THR A 14 -12.01 27.58 -4.04
CA THR A 14 -12.07 27.62 -2.58
C THR A 14 -13.24 26.81 -2.08
N TYR A 15 -13.02 25.96 -1.07
CA TYR A 15 -14.06 25.14 -0.45
C TYR A 15 -13.82 24.96 1.04
N ASN A 16 -14.90 24.68 1.79
CA ASN A 16 -14.78 24.29 3.19
C ASN A 16 -14.35 22.82 3.31
N ALA A 17 -13.13 22.57 3.77
CA ALA A 17 -12.58 21.22 3.91
C ALA A 17 -13.36 20.37 4.94
N VAL A 18 -13.97 20.99 5.96
CA VAL A 18 -14.75 20.28 6.98
C VAL A 18 -15.95 19.55 6.36
N ASP A 19 -16.58 20.17 5.37
CA ASP A 19 -17.80 19.65 4.71
C ASP A 19 -17.52 18.61 3.63
N THR A 20 -16.25 18.40 3.28
CA THR A 20 -15.86 17.46 2.23
C THR A 20 -15.57 16.07 2.77
N VAL A 21 -15.62 15.06 1.89
CA VAL A 21 -15.21 13.70 2.24
C VAL A 21 -13.68 13.57 2.25
N LEU A 22 -13.16 12.68 3.10
CA LEU A 22 -11.77 12.23 3.04
C LEU A 22 -11.67 11.05 2.06
N CYS A 23 -10.62 11.05 1.24
CA CYS A 23 -10.40 10.01 0.24
C CYS A 23 -10.03 8.66 0.87
N ASN A 24 -10.16 7.59 0.10
CA ASN A 24 -9.87 6.24 0.58
C ASN A 24 -8.39 5.82 0.37
N HIS A 25 -7.41 6.72 0.52
CA HIS A 25 -5.97 6.38 0.43
C HIS A 25 -5.31 6.16 1.81
N PHE A 26 -4.06 5.65 1.82
CA PHE A 26 -3.29 5.33 3.06
C PHE A 26 -3.14 6.53 3.99
N GLU A 27 -2.80 7.70 3.45
CA GLU A 27 -2.89 8.98 4.15
C GLU A 27 -4.08 9.77 3.57
N PRO A 28 -5.28 9.60 4.14
CA PRO A 28 -6.48 10.18 3.55
C PRO A 28 -6.43 11.70 3.65
N THR A 29 -6.79 12.37 2.56
CA THR A 29 -6.86 13.84 2.42
C THR A 29 -8.26 14.22 1.95
N THR A 30 -8.64 15.49 2.08
CA THR A 30 -9.96 15.92 1.60
C THR A 30 -10.04 15.84 0.09
N VAL A 31 -11.24 15.53 -0.40
CA VAL A 31 -11.56 15.51 -1.83
C VAL A 31 -12.22 16.84 -2.17
N CYS A 32 -11.65 17.57 -3.14
CA CYS A 32 -12.27 18.80 -3.62
C CYS A 32 -13.65 18.49 -4.22
N PRO A 33 -14.72 19.20 -3.81
CA PRO A 33 -16.07 18.93 -4.28
C PRO A 33 -16.28 19.35 -5.75
N PHE A 34 -15.41 20.21 -6.28
CA PHE A 34 -15.52 20.75 -7.65
C PHE A 34 -14.80 19.89 -8.70
N CYS A 35 -13.61 19.37 -8.39
CA CYS A 35 -12.82 18.59 -9.35
C CYS A 35 -12.59 17.13 -8.95
N LEU A 36 -13.10 16.72 -7.77
CA LEU A 36 -13.00 15.36 -7.23
C LEU A 36 -11.56 14.85 -7.05
N LYS A 37 -10.56 15.74 -7.05
CA LYS A 37 -9.17 15.41 -6.74
C LYS A 37 -8.90 15.57 -5.26
N CYS A 38 -8.24 14.56 -4.69
CA CYS A 38 -7.58 14.66 -3.39
C CYS A 38 -6.12 15.09 -3.56
N PHE A 39 -5.49 15.58 -2.50
CA PHE A 39 -4.09 16.04 -2.55
C PHE A 39 -3.08 15.03 -1.98
N CYS A 40 -3.41 13.73 -1.97
CA CYS A 40 -2.50 12.68 -1.50
C CYS A 40 -1.15 12.65 -2.22
N GLY A 41 -1.12 12.98 -3.52
CA GLY A 41 0.09 12.92 -4.37
C GLY A 41 0.71 14.28 -4.68
N VAL A 42 0.35 15.33 -3.94
CA VAL A 42 0.96 16.65 -4.14
C VAL A 42 2.41 16.61 -3.64
N LYS A 43 3.36 17.01 -4.51
CA LYS A 43 4.80 17.02 -4.21
C LYS A 43 5.22 18.19 -3.32
N ASP A 44 4.40 19.23 -3.24
CA ASP A 44 4.66 20.43 -2.44
C ASP A 44 4.24 20.27 -0.97
N ASP A 45 4.68 21.22 -0.14
CA ASP A 45 4.38 21.27 1.31
C ASP A 45 2.89 21.54 1.63
N PHE A 46 2.01 21.55 0.62
CA PHE A 46 0.57 21.75 0.77
C PHE A 46 -0.04 20.78 1.78
N ARG A 47 0.30 19.49 1.68
CA ARG A 47 -0.25 18.44 2.54
C ARG A 47 0.13 18.64 4.01
N ASN A 48 1.41 18.95 4.27
CA ASN A 48 1.91 19.14 5.62
C ASN A 48 1.29 20.38 6.25
N ARG A 49 1.22 21.48 5.48
CA ARG A 49 0.57 22.73 5.89
C ARG A 49 -0.90 22.54 6.22
N PHE A 50 -1.64 21.85 5.34
CA PHE A 50 -3.05 21.54 5.54
C PHE A 50 -3.26 20.83 6.88
N TRP A 51 -2.53 19.74 7.15
CA TRP A 51 -2.69 18.97 8.39
C TRP A 51 -2.14 19.68 9.63
N ARG A 52 -1.26 20.66 9.47
CA ARG A 52 -0.76 21.48 10.58
C ARG A 52 -1.77 22.54 11.00
N GLU A 53 -2.56 23.04 10.05
CA GLU A 53 -3.46 24.19 10.24
C GLU A 53 -4.93 23.78 10.33
N CYS A 54 -5.27 22.52 10.06
CA CYS A 54 -6.66 22.08 10.06
C CYS A 54 -7.25 21.95 11.48
N PRO A 55 -8.57 22.14 11.62
CA PRO A 55 -9.28 21.97 12.89
C PRO A 55 -9.26 20.53 13.43
N GLN A 56 -9.51 20.39 14.73
CA GLN A 56 -9.50 19.10 15.43
C GLN A 56 -10.51 18.10 14.85
N CYS A 57 -11.69 18.55 14.42
CA CYS A 57 -12.70 17.67 13.83
C CYS A 57 -12.19 16.92 12.58
N LEU A 58 -11.32 17.53 11.77
CA LEU A 58 -10.70 16.90 10.62
C LEU A 58 -9.64 15.88 11.04
N HIS A 59 -8.88 16.16 12.10
CA HIS A 59 -7.95 15.19 12.70
C HIS A 59 -8.68 13.96 13.25
N GLU A 60 -9.78 14.16 13.98
CA GLU A 60 -10.59 13.07 14.53
C GLU A 60 -11.21 12.21 13.43
N ARG A 61 -11.78 12.84 12.40
CA ARG A 61 -12.35 12.12 11.24
C ARG A 61 -11.30 11.32 10.50
N ARG A 62 -10.08 11.86 10.32
CA ARG A 62 -8.95 11.14 9.75
C ARG A 62 -8.52 9.96 10.62
N LYS A 63 -8.44 10.15 11.94
CA LYS A 63 -8.11 9.08 12.90
C LYS A 63 -9.14 7.95 12.87
N LEU A 64 -10.42 8.28 12.81
CA LEU A 64 -11.52 7.31 12.66
C LEU A 64 -11.43 6.52 11.35
N LEU A 65 -11.17 7.16 10.22
CA LEU A 65 -11.03 6.45 8.94
C LEU A 65 -9.84 5.49 8.92
N LEU A 66 -8.73 5.87 9.55
CA LEU A 66 -7.56 5.01 9.70
C LEU A 66 -7.83 3.84 10.64
N SER A 67 -8.56 4.07 11.74
CA SER A 67 -8.93 3.00 12.67
C SER A 67 -9.85 1.96 12.00
N HIS A 68 -10.81 2.37 11.16
CA HIS A 68 -11.76 1.45 10.51
C HIS A 68 -11.12 0.56 9.42
N ARG A 69 -9.99 0.96 8.82
CA ARG A 69 -9.26 0.11 7.86
C ARG A 69 -8.38 -0.92 8.54
N ASN A 70 -7.64 -0.49 9.56
CA ASN A 70 -6.84 -1.39 10.39
C ASN A 70 -7.71 -2.37 11.19
N SER A 71 -8.95 -1.96 11.52
CA SER A 71 -9.92 -2.79 12.22
C SER A 71 -10.34 -4.03 11.43
N ARG A 72 -10.36 -4.06 10.09
CA ARG A 72 -10.80 -5.29 9.41
C ARG A 72 -9.81 -6.45 9.59
N LEU A 73 -8.53 -6.25 9.28
CA LEU A 73 -7.55 -7.34 9.47
C LEU A 73 -7.34 -7.63 10.96
N GLY A 74 -7.12 -6.59 11.77
CA GLY A 74 -6.86 -6.73 13.20
C GLY A 74 -8.05 -7.36 13.95
N GLU A 75 -9.29 -6.92 13.70
CA GLU A 75 -10.46 -7.54 14.31
C GLU A 75 -10.73 -8.93 13.77
N MET A 76 -10.50 -9.20 12.47
CA MET A 76 -10.67 -10.56 11.94
C MET A 76 -9.69 -11.53 12.60
N LEU A 77 -8.43 -11.13 12.75
CA LEU A 77 -7.40 -11.93 13.41
C LEU A 77 -7.70 -12.10 14.91
N LEU A 78 -8.15 -11.05 15.60
CA LEU A 78 -8.59 -11.12 17.00
C LEU A 78 -9.79 -12.04 17.18
N ARG A 79 -10.85 -11.88 16.36
CA ARG A 79 -12.07 -12.71 16.41
C ARG A 79 -11.77 -14.16 16.09
N ALA A 80 -10.81 -14.43 15.20
CA ALA A 80 -10.36 -15.77 14.88
C ALA A 80 -9.37 -16.34 15.92
N GLY A 81 -9.01 -15.59 16.96
CA GLY A 81 -8.08 -16.02 18.01
C GLY A 81 -6.64 -16.21 17.53
N LYS A 82 -6.25 -15.60 16.40
CA LYS A 82 -4.92 -15.73 15.80
C LYS A 82 -3.89 -14.79 16.40
N ILE A 83 -4.33 -13.65 16.91
CA ILE A 83 -3.49 -12.68 17.61
C ILE A 83 -4.16 -12.27 18.92
N THR A 84 -3.38 -11.77 19.87
CA THR A 84 -3.91 -11.18 21.12
C THR A 84 -4.13 -9.67 20.97
N PRO A 85 -4.97 -9.04 21.82
CA PRO A 85 -5.11 -7.59 21.86
C PRO A 85 -3.77 -6.86 22.06
N ASP A 86 -2.92 -7.42 22.91
CA ASP A 86 -1.59 -6.87 23.20
C ASP A 86 -0.68 -6.94 21.96
N ALA A 87 -0.64 -8.08 21.27
CA ALA A 87 0.12 -8.25 20.04
C ALA A 87 -0.38 -7.32 18.92
N LEU A 88 -1.71 -7.12 18.82
CA LEU A 88 -2.28 -6.16 17.88
C LEU A 88 -1.86 -4.72 18.21
N SER A 89 -1.92 -4.33 19.49
CA SER A 89 -1.53 -2.98 19.93
C SER A 89 -0.05 -2.71 19.62
N GLU A 90 0.83 -3.64 20.01
CA GLU A 90 2.25 -3.54 19.74
C GLU A 90 2.55 -3.50 18.22
N ALA A 91 1.85 -4.30 17.42
CA ALA A 91 2.02 -4.30 15.97
C ALA A 91 1.58 -2.97 15.33
N VAL A 92 0.51 -2.34 15.81
CA VAL A 92 0.05 -1.02 15.36
C VAL A 92 1.05 0.08 15.74
N GLU A 93 1.63 0.03 16.93
CA GLU A 93 2.68 0.97 17.34
C GLU A 93 3.91 0.83 16.44
N LYS A 94 4.38 -0.40 16.24
CA LYS A 94 5.51 -0.70 15.34
C LYS A 94 5.25 -0.32 13.89
N GLN A 95 4.00 -0.39 13.44
CA GLN A 95 3.58 0.02 12.10
C GLN A 95 3.83 1.49 11.83
N ALA A 96 3.56 2.35 12.81
CA ALA A 96 3.76 3.79 12.69
C ALA A 96 5.23 4.14 12.40
N PHE A 97 6.18 3.37 12.96
CA PHE A 97 7.61 3.57 12.75
C PHE A 97 8.13 2.87 11.49
N MET A 98 7.73 1.62 11.26
CA MET A 98 8.28 0.79 10.19
C MET A 98 7.65 1.06 8.82
N ARG A 99 6.46 1.69 8.77
CA ARG A 99 5.69 1.91 7.54
C ARG A 99 5.43 0.63 6.73
N LYS A 100 5.28 -0.52 7.40
CA LYS A 100 4.92 -1.82 6.80
C LYS A 100 3.44 -2.15 7.08
N PRO A 101 2.79 -3.02 6.29
CA PRO A 101 1.43 -3.47 6.60
C PRO A 101 1.36 -4.21 7.94
N LEU A 102 0.22 -4.07 8.61
CA LEU A 102 0.00 -4.62 9.95
C LEU A 102 0.21 -6.13 10.01
N GLY A 103 -0.31 -6.86 9.01
CA GLY A 103 -0.16 -8.31 8.92
C GLY A 103 1.29 -8.77 8.86
N GLU A 104 2.15 -8.03 8.17
CA GLU A 104 3.57 -8.37 8.08
C GLU A 104 4.31 -8.08 9.38
N ILE A 105 3.91 -7.04 10.10
CA ILE A 105 4.49 -6.74 11.41
C ILE A 105 4.10 -7.82 12.40
N LEU A 106 2.86 -8.33 12.33
CA LEU A 106 2.42 -9.47 13.12
C LEU A 106 3.25 -10.73 12.80
N VAL A 107 3.61 -10.97 11.53
CA VAL A 107 4.53 -12.07 11.16
C VAL A 107 5.94 -11.83 11.68
N MET A 108 6.48 -10.61 11.54
CA MET A 108 7.81 -10.27 12.06
C MET A 108 7.91 -10.37 13.60
N MET A 109 6.78 -10.28 14.29
CA MET A 109 6.68 -10.44 15.75
C MET A 109 6.45 -11.90 16.17
N ASP A 110 6.46 -12.85 15.23
CA ASP A 110 6.06 -14.26 15.44
C ASP A 110 4.64 -14.40 16.04
N ALA A 111 3.81 -13.36 15.92
CA ALA A 111 2.43 -13.35 16.40
C ALA A 111 1.46 -13.96 15.39
N LEU A 112 1.88 -14.15 14.13
CA LEU A 112 1.10 -14.71 13.04
C LEU A 112 2.03 -15.45 12.07
N THR A 113 1.65 -16.62 11.57
CA THR A 113 2.41 -17.31 10.52
C THR A 113 2.14 -16.71 9.13
N VAL A 114 3.03 -16.97 8.18
CA VAL A 114 2.85 -16.52 6.79
C VAL A 114 1.61 -17.16 6.17
N GLU A 115 1.37 -18.44 6.45
CA GLU A 115 0.23 -19.20 5.96
C GLU A 115 -1.07 -18.66 6.57
N GLU A 116 -1.08 -18.38 7.87
CA GLU A 116 -2.24 -17.77 8.51
C GLU A 116 -2.53 -16.42 7.89
N LEU A 117 -1.53 -15.54 7.77
CA LEU A 117 -1.69 -14.25 7.11
C LEU A 117 -2.29 -14.42 5.70
N SER A 118 -1.83 -15.40 4.94
CA SER A 118 -2.36 -15.67 3.59
C SER A 118 -3.86 -15.99 3.57
N LEU A 119 -4.36 -16.75 4.56
CA LEU A 119 -5.76 -17.12 4.69
C LEU A 119 -6.64 -15.90 4.95
N PHE A 120 -6.15 -14.93 5.73
CA PHE A 120 -6.87 -13.69 6.04
C PHE A 120 -6.74 -12.62 4.95
N LEU A 121 -5.61 -12.60 4.22
CA LEU A 121 -5.41 -11.71 3.07
C LEU A 121 -6.16 -12.17 1.81
N ALA A 122 -6.47 -13.46 1.68
CA ALA A 122 -7.24 -13.98 0.55
C ALA A 122 -8.62 -13.30 0.40
N ASP A 123 -9.18 -12.80 1.50
CA ASP A 123 -10.48 -12.14 1.55
C ASP A 123 -10.39 -10.61 1.38
N GLN A 124 -9.19 -10.03 1.45
CA GLN A 124 -8.98 -8.59 1.30
C GLN A 124 -8.86 -8.17 -0.17
N LYS A 125 -9.92 -7.54 -0.67
CA LYS A 125 -9.98 -6.96 -2.04
C LYS A 125 -9.33 -5.57 -2.17
N VAL A 126 -8.56 -5.12 -1.19
CA VAL A 126 -7.98 -3.76 -1.18
C VAL A 126 -6.50 -3.86 -1.50
N VAL A 127 -6.11 -3.29 -2.65
CA VAL A 127 -4.70 -3.19 -3.06
C VAL A 127 -4.21 -1.80 -2.67
N GLU A 128 -3.17 -1.75 -1.83
CA GLU A 128 -2.64 -0.49 -1.30
C GLU A 128 -1.79 0.23 -2.35
N ARG A 129 -1.67 1.55 -2.25
CA ARG A 129 -0.72 2.31 -3.08
C ARG A 129 0.67 2.28 -2.45
N ILE A 130 1.71 2.24 -3.28
CA ILE A 130 3.11 2.37 -2.86
C ILE A 130 3.78 3.49 -3.65
N ASP A 131 4.67 4.22 -2.98
CA ASP A 131 5.60 5.17 -3.60
C ASP A 131 6.90 4.43 -3.95
N LEU A 132 7.23 4.34 -5.23
CA LEU A 132 8.46 3.69 -5.70
C LEU A 132 9.65 4.65 -5.84
N SER A 133 9.50 5.94 -5.54
CA SER A 133 10.54 6.96 -5.78
C SER A 133 11.89 6.68 -5.09
N SER A 134 11.86 5.98 -3.97
CA SER A 134 13.06 5.58 -3.20
C SER A 134 13.40 4.09 -3.33
N LEU A 135 12.66 3.35 -4.15
CA LEU A 135 12.94 1.93 -4.38
C LEU A 135 14.29 1.78 -5.11
N LYS A 136 15.11 0.84 -4.64
CA LYS A 136 16.24 0.33 -5.42
C LYS A 136 15.84 -1.05 -5.95
N LEU A 137 15.86 -1.20 -7.28
CA LEU A 137 15.50 -2.47 -7.90
C LEU A 137 16.52 -3.56 -7.51
N ASP A 138 16.03 -4.67 -6.96
CA ASP A 138 16.86 -5.83 -6.68
C ASP A 138 16.95 -6.73 -7.93
N HIS A 139 18.08 -6.66 -8.62
CA HIS A 139 18.34 -7.45 -9.82
C HIS A 139 18.39 -8.96 -9.53
N HIS A 140 18.80 -9.38 -8.32
CA HIS A 140 18.78 -10.79 -7.94
C HIS A 140 17.35 -11.29 -7.80
N LEU A 141 16.46 -10.48 -7.21
CA LEU A 141 15.04 -10.79 -7.11
C LEU A 141 14.38 -10.87 -8.51
N VAL A 142 14.66 -9.91 -9.38
CA VAL A 142 14.17 -9.92 -10.77
C VAL A 142 14.66 -11.16 -11.52
N LYS A 143 15.93 -11.54 -11.36
CA LYS A 143 16.49 -12.77 -11.97
C LYS A 143 15.84 -14.02 -11.39
N ARG A 144 15.59 -14.07 -10.08
CA ARG A 144 14.95 -15.20 -9.40
C ARG A 144 13.53 -15.44 -9.92
N LEU A 145 12.75 -14.38 -10.09
CA LEU A 145 11.39 -14.48 -10.66
C LEU A 145 11.40 -14.66 -12.19
N GLY A 146 12.48 -14.25 -12.84
CA GLY A 146 12.62 -14.17 -14.28
C GLY A 146 12.20 -12.80 -14.80
N ALA A 147 13.13 -12.09 -15.45
CA ALA A 147 12.86 -10.78 -16.02
C ALA A 147 11.72 -10.85 -17.07
N ALA A 148 11.71 -11.88 -17.92
CA ALA A 148 10.64 -12.11 -18.89
C ALA A 148 9.27 -12.30 -18.22
N TYR A 149 9.22 -12.99 -17.06
CA TYR A 149 7.99 -13.16 -16.29
C TYR A 149 7.48 -11.81 -15.75
N CYS A 150 8.37 -10.99 -15.18
CA CYS A 150 8.03 -9.65 -14.70
C CYS A 150 7.48 -8.76 -15.82
N VAL A 151 8.06 -8.83 -17.02
CA VAL A 151 7.60 -8.08 -18.21
C VAL A 151 6.22 -8.58 -18.67
N VAL A 152 6.05 -9.89 -18.84
CA VAL A 152 4.78 -10.49 -19.33
C VAL A 152 3.62 -10.16 -18.41
N HIS A 153 3.85 -10.22 -17.10
CA HIS A 153 2.83 -9.91 -16.10
C HIS A 153 2.76 -8.43 -15.74
N HIS A 154 3.63 -7.60 -16.32
CA HIS A 154 3.71 -6.17 -16.10
C HIS A 154 3.72 -5.83 -14.59
N MET A 155 4.64 -6.47 -13.87
CA MET A 155 4.86 -6.29 -12.44
C MET A 155 6.30 -5.88 -12.13
N ILE A 156 6.50 -5.13 -11.04
CA ILE A 156 7.81 -4.85 -10.47
C ILE A 156 7.91 -5.57 -9.13
N PRO A 157 8.81 -6.54 -8.97
CA PRO A 157 9.07 -7.09 -7.65
C PRO A 157 9.77 -6.04 -6.78
N ILE A 158 9.24 -5.82 -5.58
CA ILE A 158 9.73 -4.81 -4.63
C ILE A 158 10.68 -5.47 -3.64
N GLU A 159 10.17 -6.45 -2.90
CA GLU A 159 10.88 -7.09 -1.80
C GLU A 159 10.42 -8.54 -1.67
N LEU A 160 11.31 -9.39 -1.17
CA LEU A 160 11.02 -10.79 -0.87
C LEU A 160 11.51 -11.11 0.53
N TYR A 161 10.57 -11.43 1.42
CA TYR A 161 10.87 -11.84 2.78
C TYR A 161 10.84 -13.35 2.89
N ARG A 162 11.78 -13.90 3.66
CA ARG A 162 11.86 -15.33 3.97
C ARG A 162 11.62 -15.54 5.45
N PHE A 163 10.68 -16.42 5.75
CA PHE A 163 10.37 -16.87 7.10
C PHE A 163 10.59 -18.38 7.19
N ALA A 164 10.43 -18.96 8.38
CA ALA A 164 10.68 -20.39 8.61
C ALA A 164 9.66 -21.29 7.90
N ASP A 165 8.47 -20.75 7.64
CA ASP A 165 7.26 -21.41 7.14
C ASP A 165 6.93 -21.04 5.68
N GLY A 166 7.33 -19.86 5.21
CA GLY A 166 7.08 -19.45 3.83
C GLY A 166 7.83 -18.20 3.37
N GLU A 167 7.49 -17.73 2.16
CA GLU A 167 8.06 -16.53 1.56
C GLU A 167 6.97 -15.52 1.18
N ILE A 168 7.19 -14.24 1.50
CA ILE A 168 6.27 -13.14 1.17
C ILE A 168 6.88 -12.31 0.04
N LEU A 169 6.21 -12.26 -1.11
CA LEU A 169 6.60 -11.43 -2.25
C LEU A 169 5.74 -10.17 -2.31
N ARG A 170 6.39 -9.02 -2.13
CA ARG A 170 5.81 -7.71 -2.42
C ARG A 170 6.09 -7.33 -3.87
N PHE A 171 5.07 -6.86 -4.56
CA PHE A 171 5.22 -6.41 -5.94
C PHE A 171 4.27 -5.27 -6.27
N ALA A 172 4.73 -4.37 -7.15
CA ALA A 172 3.92 -3.30 -7.69
C ALA A 172 3.28 -3.70 -9.02
N VAL A 173 2.07 -3.21 -9.26
CA VAL A 173 1.32 -3.24 -10.51
C VAL A 173 0.74 -1.85 -10.78
N GLN A 174 0.27 -1.61 -12.01
CA GLN A 174 -0.37 -0.34 -12.38
C GLN A 174 -1.90 -0.38 -12.27
N SER A 175 -2.50 -1.57 -12.42
CA SER A 175 -3.93 -1.82 -12.24
C SER A 175 -4.18 -3.13 -11.50
N VAL A 176 -5.30 -3.17 -10.77
CA VAL A 176 -5.75 -4.35 -10.03
C VAL A 176 -6.10 -5.53 -10.95
N ASP A 177 -6.44 -5.28 -12.22
CA ASP A 177 -6.79 -6.30 -13.21
C ASP A 177 -5.63 -7.25 -13.56
N GLN A 178 -4.39 -6.84 -13.25
CA GLN A 178 -3.17 -7.62 -13.51
C GLN A 178 -2.97 -8.73 -12.48
N ILE A 179 -3.51 -8.55 -11.27
CA ILE A 179 -3.25 -9.41 -10.11
C ILE A 179 -3.78 -10.84 -10.30
N PRO A 180 -5.01 -11.07 -10.83
CA PRO A 180 -5.53 -12.43 -11.01
C PRO A 180 -4.69 -13.29 -11.96
N ALA A 181 -4.00 -12.69 -12.93
CA ALA A 181 -3.10 -13.42 -13.84
C ALA A 181 -1.82 -13.84 -13.12
N ILE A 182 -1.26 -12.96 -12.29
CA ILE A 182 -0.07 -13.22 -11.47
C ILE A 182 -0.36 -14.32 -10.45
N LYS A 183 -1.48 -14.22 -9.71
CA LYS A 183 -1.88 -15.22 -8.70
C LYS A 183 -2.04 -16.64 -9.25
N ARG A 184 -2.33 -16.78 -10.55
CA ARG A 184 -2.52 -18.08 -11.22
C ARG A 184 -1.23 -18.66 -11.83
N SER A 185 -0.14 -17.90 -11.83
CA SER A 185 1.14 -18.36 -12.36
C SER A 185 1.80 -19.39 -11.46
N ARG A 186 2.47 -20.37 -12.07
CA ARG A 186 3.27 -21.37 -11.36
C ARG A 186 4.51 -20.76 -10.70
N VAL A 187 5.07 -19.70 -11.27
CA VAL A 187 6.31 -19.06 -10.79
C VAL A 187 6.15 -18.55 -9.37
N VAL A 188 4.96 -18.07 -9.02
CA VAL A 188 4.69 -17.40 -7.75
C VAL A 188 3.73 -18.15 -6.84
N ARG A 189 3.49 -19.43 -7.13
CA ARG A 189 2.50 -20.24 -6.43
C ARG A 189 2.83 -20.45 -4.95
N ASP A 190 4.11 -20.49 -4.64
CA ASP A 190 4.61 -20.78 -3.30
C ASP A 190 4.91 -19.49 -2.50
N PHE A 191 4.61 -18.31 -3.07
CA PHE A 191 4.71 -17.05 -2.36
C PHE A 191 3.36 -16.58 -1.83
N VAL A 192 3.36 -15.99 -0.64
CA VAL A 192 2.28 -15.10 -0.21
C VAL A 192 2.45 -13.78 -0.93
N LEU A 193 1.44 -13.44 -1.74
CA LEU A 193 1.48 -12.32 -2.66
C LEU A 193 0.84 -11.07 -2.05
N ILE A 194 1.65 -10.02 -1.90
CA ILE A 194 1.20 -8.69 -1.44
C ILE A 194 1.33 -7.70 -2.60
N PRO A 195 0.24 -7.43 -3.34
CA PRO A 195 0.25 -6.48 -4.43
C PRO A 195 0.14 -5.03 -3.93
N TYR A 196 0.82 -4.12 -4.63
CA TYR A 196 0.67 -2.68 -4.48
C TYR A 196 0.36 -2.01 -5.82
N LEU A 197 -0.39 -0.92 -5.79
CA LEU A 197 -0.60 -0.03 -6.93
C LEU A 197 0.48 1.05 -6.91
N ALA A 198 1.25 1.17 -7.99
CA ALA A 198 2.18 2.26 -8.19
C ALA A 198 1.65 3.23 -9.24
N LEU A 199 2.05 4.51 -9.15
CA LEU A 199 1.70 5.48 -10.19
C LEU A 199 2.46 5.17 -11.49
N PRO A 200 1.88 5.45 -12.67
CA PRO A 200 2.55 5.20 -13.94
C PRO A 200 3.93 5.86 -14.06
N GLU A 201 4.07 7.08 -13.55
CA GLU A 201 5.32 7.84 -13.50
C GLU A 201 6.41 7.19 -12.63
N GLU A 202 6.02 6.53 -11.55
CA GLU A 202 6.92 5.83 -10.63
C GLU A 202 7.26 4.43 -11.16
N PHE A 203 6.30 3.77 -11.81
CA PHE A 203 6.45 2.41 -12.31
C PHE A 203 7.33 2.34 -13.56
N LYS A 204 7.16 3.28 -14.50
CA LYS A 204 7.81 3.22 -15.82
C LYS A 204 9.35 3.08 -15.75
N PRO A 205 10.10 3.86 -14.94
CA PRO A 205 11.57 3.79 -14.92
C PRO A 205 12.08 2.38 -14.55
N PHE A 206 11.56 1.81 -13.45
CA PHE A 206 11.94 0.48 -13.01
C PHE A 206 11.50 -0.61 -13.99
N PHE A 207 10.32 -0.45 -14.61
CA PHE A 207 9.87 -1.43 -15.59
C PHE A 207 10.75 -1.44 -16.84
N GLN A 208 11.23 -0.28 -17.30
CA GLN A 208 12.19 -0.19 -18.41
C GLN A 208 13.50 -0.88 -18.08
N GLU A 209 13.98 -0.75 -16.84
CA GLU A 209 15.16 -1.45 -16.35
C GLU A 209 14.97 -2.98 -16.37
N ILE A 210 13.81 -3.49 -15.92
CA ILE A 210 13.47 -4.92 -16.00
C ILE A 210 13.40 -5.40 -17.46
N VAL A 211 12.86 -4.58 -18.37
CA VAL A 211 12.83 -4.90 -19.81
C VAL A 211 14.26 -5.02 -20.35
N ALA A 212 15.17 -4.12 -20.00
CA ALA A 212 16.59 -4.22 -20.39
C ALA A 212 17.22 -5.53 -19.90
N LEU A 213 16.99 -5.91 -18.64
CA LEU A 213 17.47 -7.19 -18.07
C LEU A 213 16.87 -8.41 -18.80
N ALA A 214 15.64 -8.32 -19.29
CA ALA A 214 15.02 -9.41 -20.06
C ALA A 214 15.66 -9.60 -21.44
N HIS A 215 16.17 -8.53 -22.06
CA HIS A 215 16.87 -8.59 -23.34
C HIS A 215 18.29 -9.16 -23.21
N GLU A 216 18.99 -8.86 -22.12
CA GLU A 216 20.34 -9.38 -21.85
C GLU A 216 20.36 -10.90 -21.66
N ASN A 217 19.35 -11.47 -21.00
CA ASN A 217 19.24 -12.91 -20.76
C ASN A 217 18.84 -13.73 -22.01
N LYS A 218 18.60 -13.08 -23.16
CA LYS A 218 18.34 -13.75 -24.46
C LYS A 218 19.60 -13.88 -25.33
N LYS A 219 20.74 -13.34 -24.90
CA LYS A 219 22.06 -13.57 -25.50
C LYS A 219 22.81 -14.66 -24.74
#